data_AF-A0A7C5MVM5-F1
#
_entry.id   AF-A0A7C5MVM5-F1
#
_cell.length_a   1.000
_cell.length_b   1.000
_cell.length_c   1.000
_cell.angle_alpha   90.00
_cell.angle_beta   90.00
_cell.angle_gamma   90.00
#
_symmetry.space_group_name_H-M   'P 1'
#
loop_
_entity.id
_entity.type
_entity.pdbx_description
1 polymer ?
#
loop_
_entity_poly.entity_id
_entity_poly.type
_entity_poly.pdbx_seq_one_letter_code
_entity_poly.pdbx_strand_id
1 'polypeptide(L)'
;MEAEKIFIETMKRISFVHDKEKMQKTYDRAVLTLDLHGKSVKESTVLLESYIKRLEDKSVKKIIVITGKGNHSFTVKPVLFDAVDEFLSLQCKKLSINYVKKSGVFEIWKS
;
A
#
# COMPACT_ATOMS: atom_id res chain seq x y z
N MET A 1 33.72 8.28 -2.30
CA MET A 1 32.84 8.75 -3.39
C MET A 1 32.45 7.64 -4.39
N GLU A 2 33.21 6.54 -4.54
CA GLU A 2 32.82 5.43 -5.45
C GLU A 2 31.70 4.54 -4.88
N ALA A 3 31.75 4.21 -3.59
CA ALA A 3 30.79 3.30 -2.95
C ALA A 3 29.34 3.83 -2.98
N GLU A 4 29.14 5.14 -2.82
CA GLU A 4 27.81 5.76 -2.93
C GLU A 4 27.24 5.68 -4.34
N LYS A 5 28.08 5.82 -5.37
CA LYS A 5 27.63 5.69 -6.77
C LYS A 5 27.20 4.26 -7.07
N ILE A 6 27.97 3.28 -6.62
CA ILE A 6 27.64 1.85 -6.75
C ILE A 6 26.34 1.52 -6.01
N PHE A 7 26.15 2.07 -4.81
CA PHE A 7 24.93 1.87 -4.02
C PHE A 7 23.69 2.48 -4.71
N ILE A 8 23.79 3.72 -5.19
CA ILE A 8 22.69 4.38 -5.90
C ILE A 8 22.37 3.67 -7.22
N GLU A 9 23.38 3.24 -7.98
CA GLU A 9 23.17 2.50 -9.23
C GLU A 9 22.51 1.14 -8.99
N THR A 10 22.94 0.44 -7.93
CA THR A 10 22.35 -0.84 -7.52
C THR A 10 20.88 -0.65 -7.12
N MET A 11 20.57 0.37 -6.32
CA MET A 11 19.19 0.68 -5.91
C MET A 11 18.31 1.09 -7.10
N LYS A 12 18.85 1.84 -8.06
CA LYS A 12 18.13 2.17 -9.31
C LYS A 12 17.85 0.91 -10.15
N ARG A 13 18.80 -0.01 -10.29
CA ARG A 13 18.59 -1.27 -11.02
C ARG A 13 17.56 -2.16 -10.33
N ILE A 14 17.62 -2.30 -9.01
CA ILE A 14 16.63 -3.10 -8.25
C ILE A 14 15.23 -2.50 -8.42
N SER A 15 15.10 -1.17 -8.39
CA SER A 15 13.82 -0.48 -8.60
C SER A 15 13.27 -0.70 -10.01
N PHE A 16 14.13 -0.58 -11.04
CA PHE A 16 13.73 -0.78 -12.44
C PHE A 16 13.45 -2.23 -12.82
N VAL A 17 14.16 -3.21 -12.24
CA VAL A 17 13.94 -4.63 -12.49
C VAL A 17 12.63 -5.09 -11.84
N HIS A 18 12.31 -4.59 -10.64
CA HIS A 18 10.99 -4.81 -10.03
C HIS A 18 9.84 -4.19 -10.82
N ASP A 19 10.04 -3.03 -11.46
CA ASP A 19 9.03 -2.40 -12.32
C ASP A 19 8.83 -3.16 -13.64
N LYS A 20 9.91 -3.60 -14.30
CA LYS A 20 9.81 -4.27 -15.62
C LYS A 20 9.24 -5.68 -15.56
N GLU A 21 9.53 -6.47 -14.52
CA GLU A 21 8.98 -7.83 -14.39
C GLU A 21 7.52 -7.85 -13.90
N LYS A 22 7.02 -6.77 -13.29
CA LYS A 22 5.60 -6.64 -12.87
C LYS A 22 4.68 -6.03 -13.92
N MET A 23 5.19 -5.50 -15.03
CA MET A 23 4.36 -4.93 -16.11
C MET A 23 3.79 -5.97 -17.09
N GLN A 24 3.87 -7.28 -16.78
CA GLN A 24 3.38 -8.34 -17.66
C GLN A 24 2.47 -9.33 -16.93
N LYS A 25 1.52 -8.80 -16.16
CA LYS A 25 0.25 -9.48 -15.91
C LYS A 25 -0.83 -8.43 -16.03
N THR A 26 -1.76 -8.65 -16.95
CA THR A 26 -3.04 -7.96 -17.06
C THR A 26 -3.83 -8.20 -15.77
N TYR A 27 -3.38 -7.62 -14.65
CA TYR A 27 -4.22 -7.47 -13.49
C TYR A 27 -5.36 -6.58 -13.95
N ASP A 28 -6.55 -7.15 -13.87
CA ASP A 28 -7.81 -6.45 -14.00
C ASP A 28 -7.65 -5.05 -13.39
N ARG A 29 -7.60 -3.97 -14.19
CA ARG A 29 -7.39 -2.60 -13.68
C ARG A 29 -8.43 -2.23 -12.60
N ALA A 30 -9.51 -3.01 -12.55
CA ALA A 30 -10.50 -3.07 -11.50
C ALA A 30 -9.94 -3.29 -10.08
N VAL A 31 -8.84 -4.01 -9.89
CA VAL A 31 -8.34 -4.35 -8.54
C VAL A 31 -6.86 -3.99 -8.41
N LEU A 32 -6.57 -2.98 -7.58
CA LEU A 32 -5.20 -2.60 -7.25
C LEU A 32 -4.78 -3.24 -5.92
N THR A 33 -3.53 -3.65 -5.81
CA THR A 33 -2.96 -4.16 -4.54
C THR A 33 -1.82 -3.25 -4.09
N LEU A 34 -1.88 -2.81 -2.84
CA LEU A 34 -0.87 -2.01 -2.16
C LEU A 34 -0.29 -2.82 -1.00
N ASP A 35 0.99 -3.18 -1.11
CA ASP A 35 1.72 -3.85 -0.03
C ASP A 35 2.48 -2.82 0.81
N LEU A 36 2.13 -2.74 2.09
CA LEU A 36 2.72 -1.86 3.10
C LEU A 36 3.57 -2.64 4.11
N HIS A 37 3.75 -3.95 3.92
CA HIS A 37 4.51 -4.76 4.84
C HIS A 37 5.94 -4.21 5.02
N GLY A 38 6.36 -4.05 6.28
CA GLY A 38 7.68 -3.51 6.62
C GLY A 38 7.88 -2.01 6.36
N LYS A 39 6.84 -1.28 5.98
CA LYS A 39 6.88 0.19 5.83
C LYS A 39 6.65 0.89 7.17
N SER A 40 7.22 2.08 7.31
CA SER A 40 6.85 2.97 8.41
C SER A 40 5.43 3.48 8.26
N VAL A 41 4.83 3.96 9.35
CA VAL A 41 3.50 4.60 9.33
C VAL A 41 3.48 5.78 8.35
N LYS A 42 4.52 6.63 8.39
CA LYS A 42 4.61 7.82 7.53
C LYS A 42 4.64 7.47 6.04
N GLU A 43 5.47 6.51 5.63
CA GLU A 43 5.53 6.05 4.24
C GLU A 43 4.19 5.44 3.80
N SER A 44 3.58 4.67 4.70
CA SER A 44 2.30 4.01 4.46
C SER A 44 1.17 5.00 4.23
N THR A 45 1.11 6.08 5.01
CA THR A 45 0.12 7.16 4.83
C THR A 45 0.25 7.81 3.45
N VAL A 46 1.47 8.16 3.02
CA VAL A 46 1.69 8.79 1.71
C VAL A 46 1.29 7.86 0.56
N LEU A 47 1.63 6.57 0.67
CA LEU A 47 1.24 5.57 -0.34
C LEU A 47 -0.28 5.36 -0.37
N LEU A 48 -0.92 5.28 0.80
CA LEU A 48 -2.37 5.13 0.91
C LEU A 48 -3.12 6.30 0.28
N GLU A 49 -2.71 7.54 0.54
CA GLU A 49 -3.33 8.72 -0.06
C GLU A 49 -3.25 8.68 -1.59
N SER A 50 -2.09 8.30 -2.13
CA SER A 50 -1.89 8.16 -3.58
C SER A 50 -2.79 7.08 -4.18
N TYR A 51 -2.92 5.94 -3.50
CA TYR A 51 -3.75 4.82 -3.96
C TYR A 51 -5.23 5.12 -3.86
N ILE A 52 -5.71 5.70 -2.75
CA ILE A 52 -7.13 6.05 -2.59
C ILE A 52 -7.57 7.03 -3.67
N LYS A 53 -6.73 8.00 -4.07
CA LYS A 53 -7.03 8.91 -5.19
C LYS A 53 -7.28 8.16 -6.51
N ARG A 54 -6.73 6.96 -6.69
CA ARG A 54 -6.99 6.12 -7.87
C ARG A 54 -8.40 5.53 -7.88
N LEU A 55 -9.15 5.54 -6.77
CA LEU A 55 -10.58 5.17 -6.76
C LEU A 55 -11.46 6.20 -7.49
N GLU A 56 -10.93 7.38 -7.82
CA GLU A 56 -11.62 8.32 -8.71
C GLU A 56 -11.62 7.86 -10.16
N ASP A 57 -10.66 7.01 -10.55
CA ASP A 57 -10.67 6.35 -11.84
C ASP A 57 -11.74 5.25 -11.85
N LYS A 58 -12.75 5.40 -12.71
CA LYS A 58 -13.86 4.44 -12.85
C LYS A 58 -13.41 3.04 -13.26
N SER A 59 -12.19 2.88 -13.80
CA SER A 59 -11.62 1.58 -14.11
C SER A 59 -11.18 0.82 -12.86
N VAL A 60 -10.98 1.49 -11.72
CA VAL A 60 -10.62 0.90 -10.44
C VAL A 60 -11.88 0.65 -9.61
N LYS A 61 -12.19 -0.63 -9.38
CA LYS A 61 -13.33 -1.07 -8.57
C LYS A 61 -12.97 -1.26 -7.09
N LYS A 62 -11.72 -1.65 -6.81
CA LYS A 62 -11.28 -2.03 -5.47
C LYS A 62 -9.78 -1.83 -5.29
N ILE A 63 -9.37 -1.51 -4.06
CA ILE A 63 -7.99 -1.50 -3.61
C ILE A 63 -7.85 -2.49 -2.45
N ILE A 64 -6.85 -3.35 -2.52
CA ILE A 64 -6.47 -4.28 -1.46
C ILE A 64 -5.18 -3.76 -0.82
N VAL A 65 -5.22 -3.45 0.46
CA VAL A 65 -4.05 -2.98 1.22
C VAL A 65 -3.59 -4.09 2.15
N ILE A 66 -2.31 -4.45 2.09
CA ILE A 66 -1.71 -5.48 2.92
C ILE A 66 -0.76 -4.80 3.90
N THR A 67 -1.04 -4.88 5.19
CA THR A 67 -0.17 -4.31 6.25
C THR A 67 0.71 -5.38 6.91
N GLY A 68 0.47 -6.66 6.58
CA GLY A 68 1.05 -7.81 7.25
C GLY A 68 0.29 -8.22 8.51
N LYS A 69 0.51 -9.46 8.97
CA LYS A 69 -0.21 -10.06 10.11
C LYS A 69 0.31 -9.63 11.49
N GLY A 70 1.45 -8.96 11.57
CA GLY A 70 2.04 -8.53 12.84
C GLY A 70 2.75 -9.63 13.65
N ASN A 71 3.03 -10.80 13.06
CA ASN A 71 3.64 -11.94 13.77
C ASN A 71 5.10 -11.74 14.22
N HIS A 72 5.70 -10.56 13.98
CA HIS A 72 7.11 -10.30 14.24
C HIS A 72 7.41 -9.61 15.59
N SER A 73 6.40 -9.29 16.39
CA SER A 73 6.59 -8.66 17.71
C SER A 73 5.64 -9.27 18.72
N PHE A 74 6.11 -10.23 19.53
CA PHE A 74 5.32 -10.89 20.61
C PHE A 74 4.79 -9.92 21.69
N THR A 75 5.19 -8.65 21.65
CA THR A 75 4.97 -7.69 22.74
C THR A 75 4.40 -6.33 22.30
N VAL A 76 4.25 -6.09 20.99
CA VAL A 76 3.83 -4.77 20.46
C VAL A 76 2.71 -5.00 19.45
N LYS A 77 1.52 -4.43 19.72
CA LYS A 77 0.40 -4.40 18.75
C LYS A 77 0.92 -3.99 17.36
N PRO A 78 0.35 -4.51 16.27
CA PRO A 78 0.74 -4.10 14.92
C PRO A 78 0.36 -2.63 14.68
N VAL A 79 1.27 -1.72 15.04
CA VAL A 79 1.11 -0.26 15.00
C VAL A 79 0.64 0.21 13.62
N LEU A 80 1.13 -0.44 12.56
CA LEU A 80 0.76 -0.12 11.20
C LEU A 80 -0.70 -0.49 10.89
N PHE A 81 -1.20 -1.62 11.37
CA PHE A 81 -2.59 -2.02 11.13
C PHE A 81 -3.56 -1.02 11.75
N ASP A 82 -3.31 -0.64 13.01
CA ASP A 82 -4.14 0.32 13.73
C ASP A 82 -4.08 1.72 13.08
N ALA A 83 -2.89 2.17 12.68
CA ALA A 83 -2.73 3.47 12.00
C ALA A 83 -3.44 3.52 10.64
N VAL A 84 -3.46 2.41 9.90
CA VAL A 84 -4.19 2.32 8.63
C VAL A 84 -5.70 2.31 8.87
N ASP A 85 -6.20 1.59 9.87
CA ASP A 85 -7.62 1.59 10.23
C ASP A 85 -8.10 3.00 10.61
N GLU A 86 -7.35 3.71 11.46
CA GLU A 86 -7.66 5.09 11.85
C GLU A 86 -7.69 6.00 10.63
N PHE A 87 -6.66 5.95 9.78
CA PHE A 87 -6.59 6.74 8.56
C PHE A 87 -7.79 6.49 7.64
N LEU A 88 -8.13 5.23 7.35
CA LEU A 88 -9.26 4.87 6.48
C LEU A 88 -10.59 5.33 7.07
N SER A 89 -10.79 5.19 8.39
CA SER A 89 -12.01 5.66 9.05
C SER A 89 -12.23 7.18 8.89
N LEU A 90 -11.15 7.97 8.91
CA LEU A 90 -11.19 9.41 8.67
C LEU A 90 -11.46 9.73 7.21
N GLN A 91 -10.85 8.97 6.28
CA GLN A 91 -11.06 9.18 4.85
C GLN A 91 -12.47 8.78 4.40
N CYS A 92 -13.09 7.73 4.95
CA CYS A 92 -14.48 7.37 4.66
C CYS A 92 -15.48 8.48 4.96
N LYS A 93 -15.20 9.34 5.94
CA LYS A 93 -16.05 10.49 6.26
C LYS A 93 -15.87 11.63 5.25
N LYS A 94 -14.70 11.72 4.63
CA LYS A 94 -14.31 12.81 3.71
C LYS A 94 -14.53 12.46 2.25
N LEU A 95 -14.29 11.21 1.92
CA LEU A 95 -14.33 10.61 0.59
C LEU A 95 -15.42 9.55 0.65
N SER A 96 -16.30 9.51 -0.36
CA SER A 96 -17.35 8.49 -0.49
C SER A 96 -16.72 7.12 -0.81
N ILE A 97 -16.00 6.56 0.16
CA ILE A 97 -15.34 5.27 0.09
C ILE A 97 -15.79 4.42 1.28
N ASN A 98 -15.86 3.12 1.04
CA ASN A 98 -16.10 2.10 2.05
C ASN A 98 -14.83 1.25 2.20
N TYR A 99 -14.69 0.61 3.35
CA TYR A 99 -13.67 -0.41 3.53
C TYR A 99 -14.12 -1.52 4.49
N VAL A 100 -13.51 -2.70 4.35
CA VAL A 100 -13.56 -3.75 5.36
C VAL A 100 -12.16 -4.13 5.79
N LYS A 101 -12.03 -4.46 7.08
CA LYS A 101 -10.80 -4.98 7.66
C LYS A 101 -10.86 -6.50 7.82
N LYS A 102 -9.76 -7.14 7.46
CA LYS A 102 -9.47 -8.57 7.65
C LYS A 102 -8.07 -8.68 8.29
N SER A 103 -7.71 -9.87 8.78
CA SER A 103 -6.43 -10.08 9.46
C SER A 103 -5.21 -9.64 8.63
N GLY A 104 -4.70 -8.43 8.88
CA GLY A 104 -3.55 -7.83 8.17
C GLY A 104 -3.85 -7.28 6.77
N VAL A 105 -5.13 -7.15 6.40
CA VAL A 105 -5.57 -6.73 5.07
C VAL A 105 -6.78 -5.80 5.16
N PHE A 106 -6.82 -4.76 4.32
CA PHE A 106 -7.98 -3.91 4.12
C PHE A 106 -8.44 -4.00 2.67
N GLU A 107 -9.74 -4.07 2.45
CA GLU A 107 -10.34 -3.94 1.12
C GLU A 107 -11.10 -2.62 1.08
N ILE A 108 -10.85 -1.77 0.09
CA ILE A 108 -11.38 -0.42 -0.03
C ILE A 108 -12.05 -0.26 -1.40
N TRP A 109 -13.23 0.35 -1.46
CA TRP A 109 -13.94 0.64 -2.70
C TRP A 109 -14.72 1.95 -2.58
N LYS A 110 -15.11 2.52 -3.72
CA LYS A 110 -15.98 3.71 -3.75
C LYS A 110 -17.41 3.31 -3.34
N SER A 111 -18.07 4.14 -2.53
CA SER A 111 -19.44 3.93 -2.07
C SER A 111 -20.45 3.97 -3.20
#